data_AF-A0AA38XHP1-F1
#
_entry.id   AF-A0AA38XHP1-F1
#
_cell.length_a   1.000
_cell.length_b   1.000
_cell.length_c   1.000
_cell.angle_alpha   90.00
_cell.angle_beta   90.00
_cell.angle_gamma   90.00
#
_symmetry.space_group_name_H-M   'P 1'
#
loop_
_entity.id
_entity.type
_entity.pdbx_description
1 polymer ?
#
loop_
_entity_poly.entity_id
_entity_poly.type
_entity_poly.pdbx_seq_one_letter_code
_entity_poly.pdbx_strand_id
1 'polypeptide(L)'
;MLYAQVHLTLPAWIHDQIDLDRRYPGDEAKVALAIELSRHNVDHASGGPFGAVVFGPDDKVIAAGVNRVMPHSTSLAHAENMAYMLAQQRLQTPRLNAVLSPITLATSSQPCCQCYGATVWAGIDRLLIGASSADVEELTPFDEGPLPADWVGELNKRGIEVVQAMAPVTEAGIGLLCLCRQGFEPELAGELQFRAGAAGFAGYARTQRNDGYVLFMCDQAAALAPRLPWRELIFARQKLVVLAELPQLDPADRITPMLEVLADALRFGDLWVEHPDSDAGKPLSGLARAFGNALRPALRKAGKLSDKPNARLPRLHVVFVDGTHAFVCVANPDDSAPWALGIPRLKLLPDAPSRSALKLDEALLTLLAPEEREALVRPGMRAADLGAAPGGWTWVLTRQHVHVLSIDNGPLRQHVLDTGLVEHLRADGFHWHPEQPLDWMVCDMVEQPRRVAERMATWFREGWCRHAIFNLKLPMKKRWDETRLCLDLFQDQAGEPLVVRAKQLYHDREEITVLASPLR
;
A
#
# COMPACT_ATOMS: atom_id res chain seq x y z
N MET A 1 11.76 -19.37 -54.62
CA MET A 1 12.35 -18.43 -53.65
C MET A 1 11.33 -17.34 -53.40
N LEU A 2 11.04 -17.02 -52.13
CA LEU A 2 10.23 -15.85 -51.81
C LEU A 2 11.05 -14.60 -52.15
N TYR A 3 10.49 -13.67 -52.93
CA TYR A 3 11.21 -12.46 -53.36
C TYR A 3 11.27 -11.38 -52.27
N ALA A 4 10.40 -11.48 -51.26
CA ALA A 4 10.36 -10.59 -50.11
C ALA A 4 9.78 -11.29 -48.89
N GLN A 5 10.22 -10.86 -47.71
CA GLN A 5 9.71 -11.25 -46.39
C GLN A 5 9.76 -10.03 -45.46
N VAL A 6 8.83 -9.94 -44.51
CA VAL A 6 8.83 -8.92 -43.46
C VAL A 6 9.19 -9.59 -42.14
N HIS A 7 10.21 -9.06 -41.47
CA HIS A 7 10.68 -9.55 -40.17
C HIS A 7 10.63 -8.41 -39.16
N LEU A 8 9.79 -8.55 -38.14
CA LEU A 8 9.70 -7.61 -37.02
C LEU A 8 10.21 -8.30 -35.77
N THR A 9 11.19 -7.68 -35.11
CA THR A 9 11.84 -8.24 -33.92
C THR A 9 11.70 -7.34 -32.71
N LEU A 10 11.63 -7.96 -31.54
CA LEU A 10 11.78 -7.24 -30.28
C LEU A 10 13.27 -6.98 -29.99
N PRO A 11 13.60 -5.97 -29.17
CA PRO A 11 14.97 -5.77 -28.71
C PRO A 11 15.41 -6.91 -27.79
N ALA A 12 16.71 -7.22 -27.80
CA ALA A 12 17.26 -8.32 -27.01
C ALA A 12 17.02 -8.20 -25.50
N TRP A 13 17.03 -6.98 -24.96
CA TRP A 13 16.84 -6.71 -23.52
C TRP A 13 15.48 -7.19 -22.99
N ILE A 14 14.48 -7.41 -23.86
CA ILE A 14 13.15 -7.82 -23.42
C ILE A 14 13.15 -9.20 -22.75
N HIS A 15 14.11 -10.05 -23.11
CA HIS A 15 14.27 -11.38 -22.51
C HIS A 15 14.59 -11.32 -21.01
N ASP A 16 15.28 -10.26 -20.59
CA ASP A 16 15.66 -10.07 -19.19
C ASP A 16 14.52 -9.48 -18.35
N GLN A 17 13.50 -8.92 -19.01
CA GLN A 17 12.37 -8.22 -18.35
C GLN A 17 11.09 -9.05 -18.30
N ILE A 18 11.00 -10.15 -19.05
CA ILE A 18 9.80 -10.98 -19.12
C ILE A 18 10.07 -12.38 -18.57
N ASP A 19 9.38 -12.70 -17.48
CA ASP A 19 9.25 -14.05 -16.96
C ASP A 19 7.86 -14.61 -17.34
N LEU A 20 7.86 -15.66 -18.15
CA LEU A 20 6.64 -16.30 -18.66
C LEU A 20 5.95 -17.19 -17.63
N ASP A 21 6.66 -17.58 -16.57
CA ASP A 21 6.12 -18.40 -15.50
C ASP A 21 5.59 -17.57 -14.33
N ARG A 22 6.00 -16.30 -14.24
CA ARG A 22 5.51 -15.35 -13.27
C ARG A 22 4.03 -15.02 -13.50
N ARG A 23 3.27 -15.00 -12.40
CA ARG A 23 1.88 -14.54 -12.36
C ARG A 23 1.83 -13.06 -11.96
N TYR A 24 0.92 -12.32 -12.59
CA TYR A 24 0.68 -10.90 -12.35
C TYR A 24 -0.77 -10.71 -11.88
N PRO A 25 -1.05 -10.96 -10.58
CA PRO A 25 -2.41 -10.84 -10.06
C PRO A 25 -2.85 -9.38 -10.02
N GLY A 26 -4.06 -9.11 -10.50
CA GLY A 26 -4.66 -7.77 -10.51
C GLY A 26 -4.34 -6.95 -11.77
N ASP A 27 -5.15 -5.91 -11.99
CA ASP A 27 -5.05 -5.08 -13.20
C ASP A 27 -3.85 -4.13 -13.12
N GLU A 28 -3.53 -3.64 -11.92
CA GLU A 28 -2.43 -2.74 -11.64
C GLU A 28 -1.07 -3.39 -11.92
N ALA A 29 -0.88 -4.66 -11.52
CA ALA A 29 0.36 -5.38 -11.75
C ALA A 29 0.61 -5.62 -13.25
N LYS A 30 -0.45 -5.89 -14.01
CA LYS A 30 -0.38 -6.10 -15.47
C LYS A 30 -0.06 -4.81 -16.21
N VAL A 31 -0.71 -3.70 -15.85
CA VAL A 31 -0.44 -2.38 -16.46
C VAL A 31 0.91 -1.83 -16.04
N ALA A 32 1.35 -2.05 -14.79
CA ALA A 32 2.68 -1.67 -14.34
C ALA A 32 3.80 -2.32 -15.18
N LEU A 33 3.65 -3.60 -15.54
CA LEU A 33 4.60 -4.26 -16.44
C LEU A 33 4.63 -3.62 -17.83
N ALA A 34 3.47 -3.27 -18.40
CA ALA A 34 3.41 -2.59 -19.69
C ALA A 34 4.10 -1.21 -19.66
N ILE A 35 3.92 -0.46 -18.57
CA ILE A 35 4.58 0.84 -18.33
C ILE A 35 6.10 0.65 -18.16
N GLU A 36 6.53 -0.36 -17.41
CA GLU A 36 7.95 -0.68 -17.22
C GLU A 36 8.64 -0.99 -18.55
N LEU A 37 8.00 -1.79 -19.41
CA LEU A 37 8.51 -2.07 -20.75
C LEU A 37 8.57 -0.83 -21.64
N SER A 38 7.57 0.06 -21.56
CA SER A 38 7.60 1.35 -22.24
C SER A 38 8.83 2.17 -21.84
N ARG A 39 9.08 2.31 -20.53
CA ARG A 39 10.25 3.00 -19.97
C ARG A 39 11.56 2.39 -20.45
N HIS A 40 11.72 1.07 -20.36
CA HIS A 40 12.90 0.38 -20.86
C HIS A 40 13.13 0.58 -22.36
N ASN A 41 12.06 0.65 -23.16
CA ASN A 41 12.18 0.86 -24.60
C ASN A 41 12.83 2.22 -24.93
N VAL A 42 12.54 3.24 -24.13
CA VAL A 42 13.15 4.58 -24.20
C VAL A 42 14.57 4.56 -23.63
N ASP A 43 14.77 4.02 -22.43
CA ASP A 43 16.09 3.99 -21.76
C ASP A 43 17.16 3.30 -22.61
N HIS A 44 16.79 2.22 -23.29
CA HIS A 44 17.66 1.50 -24.21
C HIS A 44 17.72 2.11 -25.62
N ALA A 45 17.11 3.28 -25.84
CA ALA A 45 17.01 3.97 -27.11
C ALA A 45 16.54 3.04 -28.26
N SER A 46 15.58 2.18 -27.95
CA SER A 46 15.22 1.05 -28.78
C SER A 46 13.82 1.16 -29.42
N GLY A 47 13.11 2.25 -29.17
CA GLY A 47 11.86 2.60 -29.84
C GLY A 47 11.08 3.70 -29.11
N GLY A 48 9.84 3.93 -29.51
CA GLY A 48 8.96 4.91 -28.86
C GLY A 48 8.48 4.48 -27.46
N PRO A 49 7.93 5.40 -26.66
CA PRO A 49 7.55 5.19 -25.25
C PRO A 49 6.26 4.38 -25.10
N PHE A 50 6.19 3.18 -25.68
CA PHE A 50 5.01 2.31 -25.59
C PHE A 50 5.37 0.85 -25.38
N GLY A 51 4.64 0.21 -24.47
CA GLY A 51 4.75 -1.20 -24.11
C GLY A 51 3.37 -1.83 -23.94
N ALA A 52 3.24 -3.11 -24.28
CA ALA A 52 2.01 -3.87 -24.17
C ALA A 52 2.27 -5.35 -23.86
N VAL A 53 1.40 -5.99 -23.10
CA VAL A 53 1.56 -7.37 -22.66
C VAL A 53 0.23 -8.11 -22.71
N VAL A 54 0.23 -9.31 -23.29
CA VAL A 54 -0.92 -10.21 -23.37
C VAL A 54 -0.81 -11.26 -22.27
N PHE A 55 -1.86 -11.40 -21.48
CA PHE A 55 -1.98 -12.35 -20.38
C PHE A 55 -3.06 -13.40 -20.65
N GLY A 56 -2.80 -14.60 -20.14
CA GLY A 56 -3.78 -15.69 -20.10
C GLY A 56 -4.71 -15.61 -18.89
N PRO A 57 -5.67 -16.55 -18.79
CA PRO A 57 -6.64 -16.63 -17.69
C PRO A 57 -6.01 -16.95 -16.33
N ASP A 58 -4.76 -17.40 -16.32
CA ASP A 58 -3.97 -17.73 -15.13
C ASP A 58 -3.07 -16.59 -14.66
N ASP A 59 -3.27 -15.39 -15.21
CA ASP A 59 -2.47 -14.18 -14.97
C ASP A 59 -1.01 -14.27 -15.40
N LYS A 60 -0.65 -15.24 -16.27
CA LYS A 60 0.69 -15.37 -16.83
C LYS A 60 0.84 -14.66 -18.17
N VAL A 61 2.05 -14.22 -18.47
CA VAL A 61 2.40 -13.59 -19.75
C VAL A 61 2.37 -14.63 -20.87
N ILE A 62 1.59 -14.36 -21.92
CA ILE A 62 1.64 -15.10 -23.18
C ILE A 62 2.70 -14.48 -24.09
N ALA A 63 2.65 -13.16 -24.27
CA ALA A 63 3.61 -12.40 -25.06
C ALA A 63 3.66 -10.94 -24.61
N ALA A 64 4.78 -10.28 -24.88
CA ALA A 64 4.97 -8.85 -24.66
C ALA A 64 5.42 -8.18 -25.97
N GLY A 65 5.19 -6.87 -26.07
CA GLY A 65 5.56 -6.06 -27.21
C GLY A 65 5.92 -4.65 -26.78
N VAL A 66 6.79 -4.01 -27.56
CA VAL A 66 7.16 -2.59 -27.41
C VAL A 66 7.12 -1.92 -28.78
N ASN A 67 7.01 -0.59 -28.82
CA ASN A 67 7.00 0.14 -30.07
C ASN A 67 8.34 -0.03 -30.80
N ARG A 68 8.28 -0.45 -32.07
CA ARG A 68 9.42 -0.66 -32.96
C ARG A 68 9.25 -0.01 -34.33
N VAL A 69 8.41 1.02 -34.41
CA VAL A 69 8.07 1.70 -35.67
C VAL A 69 9.30 2.23 -36.38
N MET A 70 10.08 3.05 -35.69
CA MET A 70 11.28 3.67 -36.27
C MET A 70 12.41 2.65 -36.52
N PRO A 71 12.78 1.78 -35.56
CA PRO A 71 13.84 0.79 -35.79
C PRO A 71 13.58 -0.17 -36.95
N HIS A 72 12.32 -0.55 -37.20
CA HIS A 72 11.96 -1.46 -38.31
C HIS A 72 11.40 -0.74 -39.54
N SER A 73 11.36 0.59 -39.53
CA SER A 73 10.79 1.41 -40.62
C SER A 73 9.41 0.92 -41.06
N THR A 74 8.54 0.61 -40.08
CA THR A 74 7.19 0.10 -40.34
C THR A 74 6.17 0.69 -39.38
N SER A 75 5.16 1.38 -39.91
CA SER A 75 4.08 1.97 -39.13
C SER A 75 3.24 0.93 -38.38
N LEU A 76 3.34 -0.36 -38.73
CA LEU A 76 2.55 -1.40 -38.09
C LEU A 76 3.16 -1.89 -36.76
N ALA A 77 4.43 -1.61 -36.50
CA ALA A 77 5.16 -2.13 -35.32
C ALA A 77 4.88 -1.36 -34.02
N HIS A 78 3.62 -1.11 -33.72
CA HIS A 78 3.16 -0.59 -32.43
C HIS A 78 3.26 -1.68 -31.35
N ALA A 79 3.33 -1.28 -30.08
CA ALA A 79 3.54 -2.21 -28.97
C ALA A 79 2.45 -3.30 -28.91
N GLU A 80 1.19 -2.90 -29.06
CA GLU A 80 0.03 -3.79 -29.04
C GLU A 80 0.07 -4.77 -30.22
N ASN A 81 0.35 -4.28 -31.43
CA ASN A 81 0.47 -5.14 -32.61
C ASN A 81 1.60 -6.14 -32.49
N MET A 82 2.76 -5.71 -31.96
CA MET A 82 3.88 -6.61 -31.68
C MET A 82 3.46 -7.71 -30.68
N ALA A 83 2.78 -7.34 -29.60
CA ALA A 83 2.29 -8.28 -28.60
C ALA A 83 1.25 -9.26 -29.19
N TYR A 84 0.31 -8.78 -30.01
CA TYR A 84 -0.67 -9.62 -30.70
C TYR A 84 -0.03 -10.61 -31.64
N MET A 85 0.84 -10.15 -32.54
CA MET A 85 1.51 -11.03 -33.51
C MET A 85 2.30 -12.13 -32.79
N LEU A 86 3.02 -11.78 -31.72
CA LEU A 86 3.80 -12.75 -30.96
C LEU A 86 2.93 -13.72 -30.17
N ALA A 87 1.82 -13.25 -29.56
CA ALA A 87 0.87 -14.13 -28.89
C ALA A 87 0.21 -15.10 -29.88
N GLN A 88 -0.21 -14.61 -31.06
CA GLN A 88 -0.83 -15.41 -32.11
C GLN A 88 0.14 -16.46 -32.67
N GLN A 89 1.40 -16.08 -32.91
CA GLN A 89 2.45 -17.02 -33.31
C GLN A 89 2.74 -18.03 -32.20
N ARG A 90 2.79 -17.63 -30.93
CA ARG A 90 3.04 -18.55 -29.82
C ARG A 90 1.92 -19.59 -29.66
N LEU A 91 0.67 -19.15 -29.77
CA LEU A 91 -0.50 -20.01 -29.64
C LEU A 91 -0.95 -20.65 -30.97
N GLN A 92 -0.26 -20.35 -32.07
CA GLN A 92 -0.57 -20.83 -33.42
C GLN A 92 -2.05 -20.62 -33.81
N THR A 93 -2.62 -19.45 -33.45
CA THR A 93 -4.01 -19.07 -33.74
C THR A 93 -4.10 -17.61 -34.13
N PRO A 94 -4.90 -17.23 -35.15
CA PRO A 94 -5.13 -15.83 -35.49
C PRO A 94 -6.07 -15.11 -34.49
N ARG A 95 -6.86 -15.86 -33.72
CA ARG A 95 -7.78 -15.32 -32.70
C ARG A 95 -7.52 -15.98 -31.35
N LEU A 96 -7.00 -15.22 -30.40
CA LEU A 96 -6.48 -15.72 -29.11
C LEU A 96 -7.59 -16.29 -28.24
N ASN A 97 -8.71 -15.57 -28.07
CA ASN A 97 -9.84 -16.05 -27.27
C ASN A 97 -10.59 -17.27 -27.83
N ALA A 98 -10.23 -17.75 -29.02
CA ALA A 98 -10.76 -19.01 -29.56
C ALA A 98 -10.14 -20.25 -28.92
N VAL A 99 -8.95 -20.13 -28.32
CA VAL A 99 -8.21 -21.27 -27.72
C VAL A 99 -7.96 -21.13 -26.23
N LEU A 100 -7.93 -19.89 -25.71
CA LEU A 100 -7.70 -19.58 -24.29
C LEU A 100 -8.54 -18.36 -23.94
N SER A 101 -9.32 -18.39 -22.86
CA SER A 101 -10.13 -17.23 -22.44
C SER A 101 -10.31 -17.21 -20.91
N PRO A 102 -10.37 -16.05 -20.25
CA PRO A 102 -10.19 -14.71 -20.82
C PRO A 102 -8.75 -14.42 -21.30
N ILE A 103 -8.63 -13.62 -22.36
CA ILE A 103 -7.38 -12.98 -22.79
C ILE A 103 -7.39 -11.51 -22.40
N THR A 104 -6.38 -11.10 -21.64
CA THR A 104 -6.23 -9.71 -21.20
C THR A 104 -5.05 -9.07 -21.92
N LEU A 105 -5.25 -7.93 -22.58
CA LEU A 105 -4.16 -7.04 -22.98
C LEU A 105 -4.00 -5.96 -21.92
N ALA A 106 -2.79 -5.75 -21.42
CA ALA A 106 -2.41 -4.52 -20.73
C ALA A 106 -1.51 -3.68 -21.62
N THR A 107 -1.82 -2.38 -21.76
CA THR A 107 -1.05 -1.44 -22.59
C THR A 107 -0.71 -0.18 -21.78
N SER A 108 0.49 0.37 -22.02
CA SER A 108 0.98 1.56 -21.31
C SER A 108 0.14 2.81 -21.60
N SER A 109 -0.54 2.86 -22.75
CA SER A 109 -1.40 3.96 -23.17
C SER A 109 -2.64 3.45 -23.91
N GLN A 110 -3.63 4.33 -24.06
CA GLN A 110 -4.81 4.09 -24.89
C GLN A 110 -4.38 3.67 -26.31
N PRO A 111 -5.07 2.70 -26.93
CA PRO A 111 -4.71 2.29 -28.29
C PRO A 111 -5.15 3.33 -29.32
N CYS A 112 -4.28 3.59 -30.28
CA CYS A 112 -4.60 4.40 -31.47
C CYS A 112 -5.64 3.70 -32.36
N CYS A 113 -6.17 4.38 -33.38
CA CYS A 113 -7.19 3.85 -34.29
C CYS A 113 -6.80 2.50 -34.94
N GLN A 114 -5.51 2.31 -35.23
CA GLN A 114 -4.97 1.06 -35.78
C GLN A 114 -5.00 -0.07 -34.72
N CYS A 115 -4.45 0.20 -33.54
CA CYS A 115 -4.39 -0.78 -32.45
C CYS A 115 -5.79 -1.13 -31.92
N TYR A 116 -6.69 -0.15 -31.85
CA TYR A 116 -8.12 -0.32 -31.56
C TYR A 116 -8.76 -1.35 -32.50
N GLY A 117 -8.58 -1.19 -33.81
CA GLY A 117 -9.09 -2.14 -34.80
C GLY A 117 -8.47 -3.52 -34.64
N ALA A 118 -7.16 -3.58 -34.38
CA ALA A 118 -6.45 -4.83 -34.18
C ALA A 118 -6.92 -5.62 -32.94
N THR A 119 -7.23 -4.94 -31.83
CA THR A 119 -7.75 -5.53 -30.59
C THR A 119 -8.95 -6.45 -30.83
N VAL A 120 -9.87 -6.02 -31.70
CA VAL A 120 -11.09 -6.76 -32.04
C VAL A 120 -10.75 -8.09 -32.73
N TRP A 121 -9.80 -8.06 -33.68
CA TRP A 121 -9.44 -9.22 -34.50
C TRP A 121 -8.51 -10.18 -33.76
N ALA A 122 -7.62 -9.65 -32.92
CA ALA A 122 -6.73 -10.44 -32.09
C ALA A 122 -7.50 -11.34 -31.11
N GLY A 123 -8.74 -10.99 -30.75
CA GLY A 123 -9.55 -11.77 -29.82
C GLY A 123 -9.17 -11.50 -28.37
N ILE A 124 -9.09 -10.22 -28.00
CA ILE A 124 -8.91 -9.77 -26.62
C ILE A 124 -10.28 -9.73 -25.94
N ASP A 125 -10.39 -10.27 -24.73
CA ASP A 125 -11.62 -10.23 -23.91
C ASP A 125 -11.60 -9.01 -22.96
N ARG A 126 -10.41 -8.58 -22.55
CA ARG A 126 -10.22 -7.49 -21.58
C ARG A 126 -9.03 -6.60 -21.96
N LEU A 127 -9.26 -5.30 -22.06
CA LEU A 127 -8.27 -4.28 -22.42
C LEU A 127 -8.01 -3.38 -21.20
N LEU A 128 -6.81 -3.47 -20.64
CA LEU A 128 -6.33 -2.62 -19.55
C LEU A 128 -5.44 -1.52 -20.10
N ILE A 129 -5.73 -0.27 -19.72
CA ILE A 129 -5.05 0.92 -20.26
C ILE A 129 -4.41 1.72 -19.13
N GLY A 130 -3.15 2.13 -19.33
CA GLY A 130 -2.44 3.09 -18.49
C GLY A 130 -2.82 4.54 -18.78
N ALA A 131 -2.01 5.24 -19.58
CA ALA A 131 -2.22 6.64 -19.98
C ALA A 131 -3.42 6.82 -20.94
N SER A 132 -4.10 7.97 -20.88
CA SER A 132 -5.19 8.32 -21.81
C SER A 132 -4.65 8.91 -23.11
N SER A 133 -5.50 9.00 -24.16
CA SER A 133 -5.10 9.67 -25.41
C SER A 133 -4.75 11.14 -25.23
N ALA A 134 -5.42 11.83 -24.30
CA ALA A 134 -5.11 13.22 -23.99
C ALA A 134 -3.68 13.35 -23.45
N ASP A 135 -3.25 12.43 -22.58
CA ASP A 135 -1.89 12.42 -22.03
C ASP A 135 -0.84 12.17 -23.13
N VAL A 136 -1.13 11.26 -24.08
CA VAL A 136 -0.22 10.96 -25.19
C VAL A 136 -0.07 12.14 -26.14
N GLU A 137 -1.18 12.74 -26.57
CA GLU A 137 -1.19 13.86 -27.53
C GLU A 137 -0.63 15.17 -26.93
N GLU A 138 -0.74 15.35 -25.62
CA GLU A 138 -0.18 16.51 -24.92
C GLU A 138 1.33 16.40 -24.70
N LEU A 139 1.80 15.22 -24.29
CA LEU A 139 3.21 15.01 -23.90
C LEU A 139 4.12 14.66 -25.08
N THR A 140 3.54 14.34 -26.24
CA THR A 140 4.29 13.84 -27.38
C THR A 140 3.71 14.36 -28.70
N PRO A 141 4.47 14.32 -29.81
CA PRO A 141 3.92 14.62 -31.13
C PRO A 141 3.12 13.45 -31.74
N PHE A 142 2.71 12.44 -30.95
CA PHE A 142 1.99 11.27 -31.45
C PHE A 142 0.51 11.60 -31.70
N ASP A 143 -0.03 11.07 -32.79
CA ASP A 143 -1.43 11.21 -33.21
C ASP A 143 -2.13 9.85 -33.05
N GLU A 144 -3.16 9.80 -32.20
CA GLU A 144 -3.94 8.58 -31.95
C GLU A 144 -4.88 8.24 -33.12
N GLY A 145 -5.06 9.18 -34.05
CA GLY A 145 -5.92 9.05 -35.21
C GLY A 145 -7.41 9.04 -34.85
N PRO A 146 -8.29 8.94 -35.87
CA PRO A 146 -9.72 9.09 -35.65
C PRO A 146 -10.35 7.83 -35.04
N LEU A 147 -10.52 7.82 -33.72
CA LEU A 147 -11.36 6.84 -33.03
C LEU A 147 -12.86 7.22 -33.12
N PRO A 148 -13.77 6.24 -33.09
CA PRO A 148 -15.19 6.52 -32.87
C PRO A 148 -15.41 7.31 -31.58
N ALA A 149 -16.40 8.20 -31.57
CA ALA A 149 -16.70 9.05 -30.41
C ALA A 149 -16.95 8.24 -29.11
N ASP A 150 -17.54 7.05 -29.22
CA ASP A 150 -17.71 6.09 -28.11
C ASP A 150 -16.96 4.78 -28.41
N TRP A 151 -15.66 4.87 -28.66
CA TRP A 151 -14.84 3.68 -28.98
C TRP A 151 -14.87 2.63 -27.86
N VAL A 152 -14.94 3.05 -26.59
CA VAL A 152 -15.08 2.15 -25.43
C VAL A 152 -16.40 1.37 -25.50
N GLY A 153 -17.52 2.06 -25.74
CA GLY A 153 -18.82 1.43 -25.90
C GLY A 153 -18.86 0.46 -27.08
N GLU A 154 -18.19 0.77 -28.19
CA GLU A 154 -18.09 -0.12 -29.35
C GLU A 154 -17.29 -1.40 -29.07
N LEU A 155 -16.25 -1.34 -28.23
CA LEU A 155 -15.53 -2.54 -27.76
C LEU A 155 -16.38 -3.35 -26.78
N ASN A 156 -17.04 -2.69 -25.82
CA ASN A 156 -17.93 -3.36 -24.86
C ASN A 156 -19.08 -4.10 -25.56
N LYS A 157 -19.68 -3.52 -26.62
CA LYS A 157 -20.70 -4.18 -27.45
C LYS A 157 -20.19 -5.46 -28.11
N ARG A 158 -18.89 -5.58 -28.31
CA ARG A 158 -18.21 -6.76 -28.88
C ARG A 158 -17.72 -7.74 -27.80
N GLY A 159 -18.08 -7.50 -26.54
CA GLY A 159 -17.69 -8.35 -25.41
C GLY A 159 -16.26 -8.08 -24.91
N ILE A 160 -15.66 -6.94 -25.25
CA ILE A 160 -14.32 -6.56 -24.84
C ILE A 160 -14.43 -5.53 -23.72
N GLU A 161 -14.17 -5.94 -22.48
CA GLU A 161 -14.20 -5.05 -21.32
C GLU A 161 -12.99 -4.11 -21.38
N VAL A 162 -13.23 -2.80 -21.35
CA VAL A 162 -12.17 -1.79 -21.27
C VAL A 162 -12.08 -1.25 -19.86
N VAL A 163 -10.90 -1.37 -19.25
CA VAL A 163 -10.60 -0.85 -17.91
C VAL A 163 -9.41 0.09 -18.02
N GLN A 164 -9.60 1.34 -17.59
CA GLN A 164 -8.47 2.21 -17.34
C GLN A 164 -7.93 1.86 -15.95
N ALA A 165 -6.88 1.04 -15.91
CA ALA A 165 -6.19 0.75 -14.66
C ALA A 165 -5.29 1.95 -14.40
N MET A 166 -5.67 2.77 -13.43
CA MET A 166 -4.89 3.97 -13.11
C MET A 166 -3.45 3.55 -12.82
N ALA A 167 -2.52 4.02 -13.65
CA ALA A 167 -1.15 4.16 -13.22
C ALA A 167 -1.16 4.98 -11.90
N PRO A 168 -0.29 4.67 -10.93
CA PRO A 168 -0.06 5.60 -9.83
C PRO A 168 0.19 6.98 -10.43
N VAL A 169 -0.46 8.00 -9.84
CA VAL A 169 -0.43 9.39 -10.28
C VAL A 169 0.91 9.75 -10.92
N THR A 170 0.82 10.16 -12.17
CA THR A 170 1.90 10.56 -13.06
C THR A 170 2.76 11.66 -12.42
N GLU A 171 4.06 11.41 -12.50
CA GLU A 171 5.18 12.35 -12.63
C GLU A 171 5.50 13.33 -11.47
N ALA A 172 6.72 13.17 -10.95
CA ALA A 172 7.42 14.05 -10.00
C ALA A 172 6.79 14.18 -8.59
N GLY A 173 6.72 13.08 -7.85
CA GLY A 173 6.70 13.18 -6.39
C GLY A 173 8.08 13.62 -5.88
N ILE A 174 8.17 14.74 -5.16
CA ILE A 174 9.46 15.24 -4.63
C ILE A 174 9.95 14.45 -3.40
N GLY A 175 9.09 13.59 -2.85
CA GLY A 175 9.40 12.77 -1.68
C GLY A 175 8.19 12.05 -1.10
N LEU A 176 8.41 11.39 0.05
CA LEU A 176 7.36 10.79 0.87
C LEU A 176 7.18 11.59 2.16
N LEU A 177 5.97 12.05 2.44
CA LEU A 177 5.60 12.62 3.72
C LEU A 177 4.99 11.52 4.59
N CYS A 178 5.64 11.20 5.70
CA CYS A 178 5.20 10.19 6.64
C CYS A 178 4.89 10.81 8.00
N LEU A 179 3.66 10.67 8.49
CA LEU A 179 3.27 11.13 9.83
C LEU A 179 3.72 10.09 10.86
N CYS A 180 4.19 10.54 12.03
CA CYS A 180 4.64 9.66 13.10
C CYS A 180 4.24 10.18 14.48
N ARG A 181 4.65 9.44 15.51
CA ARG A 181 4.61 9.95 16.88
C ARG A 181 5.61 11.09 17.03
N GLN A 182 5.20 12.17 17.68
CA GLN A 182 6.10 13.25 18.10
C GLN A 182 7.30 12.71 18.90
N GLY A 183 8.52 13.07 18.49
CA GLY A 183 9.76 12.63 19.13
C GLY A 183 10.32 11.28 18.62
N PHE A 184 9.67 10.66 17.62
CA PHE A 184 10.12 9.45 16.93
C PHE A 184 10.52 9.71 15.47
N GLU A 185 10.70 10.98 15.11
CA GLU A 185 11.11 11.35 13.77
C GLU A 185 12.48 10.75 13.37
N PRO A 186 13.50 10.67 14.27
CA PRO A 186 14.76 9.99 13.96
C PRO A 186 14.61 8.50 13.65
N GLU A 187 13.69 7.81 14.35
CA GLU A 187 13.41 6.40 14.11
C GLU A 187 12.75 6.18 12.75
N LEU A 188 11.73 6.98 12.43
CA LEU A 188 11.09 6.93 11.12
C LEU A 188 12.07 7.30 9.99
N ALA A 189 12.92 8.31 10.19
CA ALA A 189 13.95 8.68 9.22
C ALA A 189 14.93 7.53 8.96
N GLY A 190 15.39 6.85 10.00
CA GLY A 190 16.28 5.69 9.89
C GLY A 190 15.62 4.49 9.21
N GLU A 191 14.34 4.24 9.50
CA GLU A 191 13.55 3.22 8.84
C GLU A 191 13.39 3.50 7.33
N LEU A 192 12.98 4.72 6.97
CA LEU A 192 12.78 5.10 5.56
C LEU A 192 14.10 5.02 4.77
N GLN A 193 15.21 5.51 5.33
CA GLN A 193 16.53 5.41 4.70
C GLN A 193 16.95 3.95 4.49
N PHE A 194 16.79 3.11 5.50
CA PHE A 194 17.15 1.69 5.41
C PHE A 194 16.32 0.97 4.34
N ARG A 195 14.99 1.13 4.37
CA ARG A 195 14.09 0.43 3.43
C ARG A 195 14.20 0.96 2.01
N ALA A 196 14.35 2.27 1.82
CA ALA A 196 14.60 2.86 0.50
C ALA A 196 15.92 2.36 -0.09
N GLY A 197 16.99 2.34 0.71
CA GLY A 197 18.29 1.80 0.29
C GLY A 197 18.23 0.32 -0.09
N ALA A 198 17.52 -0.50 0.71
CA ALA A 198 17.29 -1.91 0.39
C ALA A 198 16.48 -2.11 -0.90
N ALA A 199 15.58 -1.18 -1.21
CA ALA A 199 14.81 -1.16 -2.45
C ALA A 199 15.58 -0.56 -3.65
N GLY A 200 16.82 -0.09 -3.46
CA GLY A 200 17.67 0.47 -4.51
C GLY A 200 17.47 1.97 -4.79
N PHE A 201 16.81 2.70 -3.90
CA PHE A 201 16.51 4.12 -4.07
C PHE A 201 17.39 4.99 -3.18
N ALA A 202 18.01 6.01 -3.78
CA ALA A 202 18.72 7.05 -3.06
C ALA A 202 17.75 8.13 -2.56
N GLY A 203 17.99 8.63 -1.35
CA GLY A 203 17.20 9.70 -0.76
C GLY A 203 17.71 10.08 0.62
N TYR A 204 17.15 11.14 1.19
CA TYR A 204 17.50 11.61 2.53
C TYR A 204 16.27 12.10 3.28
N ALA A 205 16.28 11.94 4.60
CA ALA A 205 15.19 12.40 5.45
C ALA A 205 15.42 13.85 5.92
N ARG A 206 14.45 14.74 5.68
CA ARG A 206 14.34 16.05 6.30
C ARG A 206 13.33 15.94 7.45
N THR A 207 13.79 16.31 8.64
CA THR A 207 12.98 16.26 9.85
C THR A 207 13.49 17.25 10.89
N GLN A 208 12.58 17.75 11.73
CA GLN A 208 12.94 18.42 12.97
C GLN A 208 12.36 17.67 14.17
N ARG A 209 12.91 17.94 15.35
CA ARG A 209 12.51 17.25 16.57
C ARG A 209 11.12 17.73 16.98
N ASN A 210 10.24 16.79 17.30
CA ASN A 210 8.87 17.03 17.78
C ASN A 210 7.90 17.61 16.74
N ASP A 211 8.23 17.51 15.46
CA ASP A 211 7.33 17.89 14.36
C ASP A 211 6.17 16.91 14.22
N GLY A 212 6.38 15.62 14.52
CA GLY A 212 5.40 14.55 14.32
C GLY A 212 5.28 14.08 12.87
N TYR A 213 6.26 14.39 12.01
CA TYR A 213 6.35 13.88 10.64
C TYR A 213 7.79 13.85 10.15
N VAL A 214 8.05 13.10 9.08
CA VAL A 214 9.31 13.08 8.34
C VAL A 214 9.00 13.27 6.85
N LEU A 215 9.79 14.11 6.18
CA LEU A 215 9.81 14.20 4.72
C LEU A 215 11.03 13.45 4.19
N PHE A 216 10.82 12.35 3.47
CA PHE A 216 11.89 11.63 2.80
C PHE A 216 12.02 12.10 1.36
N MET A 217 13.06 12.88 1.07
CA MET A 217 13.36 13.44 -0.24
C MET A 217 13.93 12.36 -1.15
N CYS A 218 13.31 12.14 -2.30
CA CYS A 218 13.72 11.17 -3.30
C CYS A 218 13.16 11.58 -4.66
N ASP A 219 14.04 11.73 -5.66
CA ASP A 219 13.65 12.13 -7.02
C ASP A 219 12.78 11.07 -7.74
N GLN A 220 12.72 9.86 -7.19
CA GLN A 220 11.94 8.73 -7.68
C GLN A 220 10.82 8.33 -6.70
N ALA A 221 10.27 9.28 -5.93
CA ALA A 221 9.30 8.98 -4.87
C ALA A 221 8.08 8.18 -5.34
N ALA A 222 7.59 8.43 -6.57
CA ALA A 222 6.48 7.68 -7.15
C ALA A 222 6.80 6.19 -7.37
N ALA A 223 8.04 5.86 -7.75
CA ALA A 223 8.52 4.49 -7.90
C ALA A 223 8.90 3.85 -6.55
N LEU A 224 9.38 4.65 -5.60
CA LEU A 224 9.71 4.21 -4.24
C LEU A 224 8.46 3.86 -3.43
N ALA A 225 7.38 4.64 -3.55
CA ALA A 225 6.16 4.50 -2.75
C ALA A 225 5.60 3.07 -2.68
N PRO A 226 5.40 2.34 -3.80
CA PRO A 226 4.91 0.96 -3.77
C PRO A 226 5.94 -0.05 -3.25
N ARG A 227 7.24 0.29 -3.22
CA ARG A 227 8.31 -0.58 -2.67
C ARG A 227 8.45 -0.49 -1.15
N LEU A 228 7.80 0.50 -0.53
CA LEU A 228 7.73 0.68 0.92
C LEU A 228 6.27 0.57 1.38
N PRO A 229 5.64 -0.62 1.37
CA PRO A 229 4.24 -0.77 1.74
C PRO A 229 3.96 -0.14 3.12
N TRP A 230 2.89 0.64 3.24
CA TRP A 230 2.59 1.35 4.50
C TRP A 230 2.46 0.40 5.69
N ARG A 231 1.93 -0.81 5.46
CA ARG A 231 1.78 -1.85 6.50
C ARG A 231 3.10 -2.38 7.04
N GLU A 232 4.19 -2.21 6.30
CA GLU A 232 5.53 -2.65 6.70
C GLU A 232 6.34 -1.55 7.40
N LEU A 233 5.96 -0.28 7.25
CA LEU A 233 6.61 0.83 7.93
C LEU A 233 6.19 0.85 9.41
N ILE A 234 7.10 0.57 10.33
CA ILE A 234 6.80 0.45 11.76
C ILE A 234 6.47 1.82 12.37
N PHE A 235 7.24 2.86 12.05
CA PHE A 235 7.13 4.18 12.69
C PHE A 235 6.27 5.19 11.92
N ALA A 236 5.80 4.85 10.71
CA ALA A 236 4.92 5.70 9.91
C ALA A 236 3.45 5.41 10.18
N ARG A 237 2.73 6.30 10.85
CA ARG A 237 1.26 6.21 11.02
C ARG A 237 0.53 6.42 9.69
N GLN A 238 1.03 7.31 8.86
CA GLN A 238 0.51 7.60 7.52
C GLN A 238 1.69 7.72 6.54
N LYS A 239 1.49 7.34 5.27
CA LYS A 239 2.48 7.46 4.19
C LYS A 239 1.83 8.13 2.98
N LEU A 240 2.39 9.25 2.52
CA LEU A 240 1.85 10.06 1.43
C LEU A 240 2.97 10.41 0.43
N VAL A 241 2.68 10.41 -0.86
CA VAL A 241 3.59 10.93 -1.90
C VAL A 241 3.39 12.43 -2.01
N VAL A 242 4.46 13.22 -1.91
CA VAL A 242 4.37 14.69 -1.96
C VAL A 242 4.40 15.17 -3.40
N LEU A 243 3.35 15.87 -3.82
CA LEU A 243 3.27 16.54 -5.12
C LEU A 243 3.93 17.92 -5.05
N ALA A 244 3.64 18.68 -4.00
CA ALA A 244 4.24 19.99 -3.78
C ALA A 244 4.37 20.32 -2.29
N GLU A 245 5.44 21.05 -1.96
CA GLU A 245 5.58 21.79 -0.71
C GLU A 245 5.22 23.25 -0.99
N LEU A 246 4.24 23.80 -0.27
CA LEU A 246 3.76 25.16 -0.42
C LEU A 246 4.15 25.98 0.81
N PRO A 247 5.38 26.51 0.87
CA PRO A 247 5.77 27.44 1.92
C PRO A 247 5.12 28.81 1.66
N GLN A 248 4.76 29.53 2.73
CA GLN A 248 4.30 30.92 2.67
C GLN A 248 2.95 31.14 1.93
N LEU A 249 2.00 30.22 2.11
CA LEU A 249 0.62 30.38 1.69
C LEU A 249 -0.02 31.64 2.28
N ASP A 250 -0.59 32.48 1.42
CA ASP A 250 -1.38 33.64 1.82
C ASP A 250 -2.65 33.19 2.56
N PRO A 251 -2.87 33.63 3.81
CA PRO A 251 -4.10 33.33 4.52
C PRO A 251 -5.38 33.77 3.83
N ALA A 252 -5.32 34.79 2.96
CA ALA A 252 -6.44 35.30 2.18
C ALA A 252 -6.75 34.43 0.95
N ASP A 253 -5.75 33.74 0.38
CA ASP A 253 -5.92 32.84 -0.76
C ASP A 253 -4.97 31.63 -0.69
N ARG A 254 -5.47 30.55 -0.07
CA ARG A 254 -4.78 29.26 -0.04
C ARG A 254 -5.25 28.30 -1.14
N ILE A 255 -6.33 28.62 -1.85
CA ILE A 255 -6.96 27.68 -2.79
C ILE A 255 -6.27 27.76 -4.15
N THR A 256 -6.00 28.97 -4.64
CA THR A 256 -5.41 29.17 -5.97
C THR A 256 -4.08 28.42 -6.13
N PRO A 257 -3.09 28.53 -5.22
CA PRO A 257 -1.82 27.80 -5.35
C PRO A 257 -2.01 26.28 -5.36
N MET A 258 -3.01 25.76 -4.65
CA MET A 258 -3.29 24.32 -4.64
C MET A 258 -3.95 23.86 -5.94
N LEU A 259 -4.81 24.68 -6.55
CA LEU A 259 -5.38 24.36 -7.86
C LEU A 259 -4.33 24.42 -8.97
N GLU A 260 -3.36 25.33 -8.87
CA GLU A 260 -2.21 25.40 -9.78
C GLU A 260 -1.35 24.13 -9.71
N VAL A 261 -1.01 23.67 -8.51
CA VAL A 261 -0.29 22.38 -8.32
C VAL A 261 -1.06 21.20 -8.91
N LEU A 262 -2.38 21.25 -8.91
CA LEU A 262 -3.25 20.16 -9.35
C LEU A 262 -3.78 20.36 -10.78
N ALA A 263 -3.25 21.33 -11.54
CA ALA A 263 -3.72 21.67 -12.88
C ALA A 263 -3.67 20.46 -13.82
N ASP A 264 -2.62 19.65 -13.72
CA ASP A 264 -2.38 18.48 -14.60
C ASP A 264 -2.83 17.16 -13.95
N ALA A 265 -3.29 17.20 -12.70
CA ALA A 265 -3.75 16.00 -12.01
C ALA A 265 -5.06 15.48 -12.61
N LEU A 266 -5.14 14.19 -12.95
CA LEU A 266 -6.32 13.59 -13.59
C LEU A 266 -7.60 13.74 -12.75
N ARG A 267 -7.68 13.09 -11.58
CA ARG A 267 -8.82 13.15 -10.66
C ARG A 267 -8.53 12.43 -9.33
N PHE A 268 -9.15 12.89 -8.25
CA PHE A 268 -9.09 12.29 -6.92
C PHE A 268 -10.43 11.72 -6.46
N GLY A 269 -10.38 10.65 -5.67
CA GLY A 269 -11.54 9.97 -5.11
C GLY A 269 -12.03 10.54 -3.78
N ASP A 270 -11.14 11.13 -3.00
CA ASP A 270 -11.48 11.81 -1.75
C ASP A 270 -10.42 12.87 -1.41
N LEU A 271 -10.73 13.78 -0.48
CA LEU A 271 -9.86 14.84 0.02
C LEU A 271 -9.77 14.76 1.53
N TRP A 272 -8.56 14.58 2.06
CA TRP A 272 -8.27 14.73 3.48
C TRP A 272 -7.40 15.96 3.72
N VAL A 273 -7.79 16.77 4.69
CA VAL A 273 -6.98 17.91 5.14
C VAL A 273 -6.56 17.62 6.57
N GLU A 274 -5.25 17.55 6.78
CA GLU A 274 -4.62 16.92 7.93
C GLU A 274 -3.55 17.84 8.53
N HIS A 275 -3.00 17.41 9.66
CA HIS A 275 -1.89 18.05 10.37
C HIS A 275 -1.11 16.99 11.15
N PRO A 276 0.17 17.21 11.49
CA PRO A 276 0.90 16.30 12.37
C PRO A 276 0.25 16.18 13.77
N ASP A 277 0.34 15.00 14.39
CA ASP A 277 -0.07 14.79 15.79
C ASP A 277 1.07 15.23 16.74
N SER A 278 1.31 16.54 16.77
CA SER A 278 2.31 17.20 17.60
C SER A 278 1.70 18.37 18.36
N ASP A 279 2.43 18.92 19.34
CA ASP A 279 1.96 20.09 20.08
C ASP A 279 1.78 21.32 19.17
N ALA A 280 2.61 21.45 18.13
CA ALA A 280 2.49 22.50 17.12
C ALA A 280 1.37 22.21 16.09
N GLY A 281 1.16 20.94 15.73
CA GLY A 281 0.17 20.54 14.73
C GLY A 281 -1.28 20.51 15.26
N LYS A 282 -1.52 20.07 16.49
CA LYS A 282 -2.89 19.94 17.06
C LYS A 282 -3.74 21.22 16.98
N PRO A 283 -3.22 22.43 17.24
CA PRO A 283 -3.96 23.68 17.05
C PRO A 283 -4.46 23.90 15.61
N LEU A 284 -3.82 23.29 14.60
CA LEU A 284 -4.20 23.42 13.19
C LEU A 284 -5.44 22.62 12.82
N SER A 285 -5.96 21.76 13.71
CA SER A 285 -7.18 20.97 13.46
C SER A 285 -8.37 21.82 13.01
N GLY A 286 -8.53 23.01 13.61
CA GLY A 286 -9.58 23.96 13.23
C GLY A 286 -9.41 24.49 11.81
N LEU A 287 -8.17 24.86 11.44
CA LEU A 287 -7.81 25.31 10.10
C LEU A 287 -8.02 24.19 9.07
N ALA A 288 -7.49 23.01 9.32
CA ALA A 288 -7.59 21.85 8.43
C ALA A 288 -9.06 21.52 8.10
N ARG A 289 -9.93 21.49 9.13
CA ARG A 289 -11.37 21.25 8.94
C ARG A 289 -12.05 22.35 8.13
N ALA A 290 -11.82 23.62 8.49
CA ALA A 290 -12.46 24.74 7.80
C ALA A 290 -12.00 24.84 6.34
N PHE A 291 -10.71 24.64 6.09
CA PHE A 291 -10.13 24.65 4.77
C PHE A 291 -10.60 23.48 3.91
N GLY A 292 -10.69 22.26 4.47
CA GLY A 292 -11.25 21.11 3.76
C GLY A 292 -12.69 21.33 3.28
N ASN A 293 -13.51 22.01 4.09
CA ASN A 293 -14.87 22.39 3.70
C ASN A 293 -14.91 23.39 2.53
N ALA A 294 -13.92 24.28 2.44
CA ALA A 294 -13.81 25.28 1.37
C ALA A 294 -13.16 24.71 0.09
N LEU A 295 -12.13 23.87 0.21
CA LEU A 295 -11.38 23.31 -0.92
C LEU A 295 -12.20 22.26 -1.68
N ARG A 296 -13.00 21.44 -0.98
CA ARG A 296 -13.81 20.38 -1.60
C ARG A 296 -14.74 20.87 -2.74
N PRO A 297 -15.56 21.93 -2.58
CA PRO A 297 -16.36 22.44 -3.69
C PRO A 297 -15.52 23.06 -4.81
N ALA A 298 -14.38 23.70 -4.49
CA ALA A 298 -13.48 24.26 -5.51
C ALA A 298 -12.89 23.15 -6.41
N LEU A 299 -12.39 22.06 -5.82
CA LEU A 299 -11.86 20.91 -6.56
C LEU A 299 -12.94 20.22 -7.42
N ARG A 300 -14.16 20.08 -6.91
CA ARG A 300 -15.28 19.50 -7.69
C ARG A 300 -15.62 20.38 -8.88
N LYS A 301 -15.68 21.70 -8.68
CA LYS A 301 -15.93 22.67 -9.77
C LYS A 301 -14.83 22.61 -10.83
N ALA A 302 -13.58 22.37 -10.43
CA ALA A 302 -12.44 22.18 -11.33
C ALA A 302 -12.36 20.76 -11.94
N GLY A 303 -13.31 19.86 -11.66
CA GLY A 303 -13.30 18.48 -12.16
C GLY A 303 -12.28 17.55 -11.50
N LYS A 304 -11.52 18.05 -10.50
CA LYS A 304 -10.40 17.34 -9.87
C LYS A 304 -10.80 16.36 -8.77
N LEU A 305 -12.02 16.46 -8.22
CA LEU A 305 -12.51 15.59 -7.15
C LEU A 305 -13.84 14.94 -7.52
N SER A 306 -14.02 13.67 -7.18
CA SER A 306 -15.30 12.99 -7.36
C SER A 306 -16.41 13.57 -6.47
N ASP A 307 -17.66 13.43 -6.92
CA ASP A 307 -18.82 13.91 -6.16
C ASP A 307 -19.02 13.13 -4.85
N LYS A 308 -18.73 11.83 -4.89
CA LYS A 308 -18.76 10.92 -3.74
C LYS A 308 -17.38 10.28 -3.56
N PRO A 309 -17.00 9.89 -2.31
CA PRO A 309 -15.80 9.12 -2.07
C PRO A 309 -15.71 7.90 -3.01
N ASN A 310 -14.58 7.77 -3.71
CA ASN A 310 -14.31 6.63 -4.60
C ASN A 310 -12.95 6.02 -4.26
N ALA A 311 -12.95 4.83 -3.65
CA ALA A 311 -11.73 4.15 -3.24
C ALA A 311 -10.86 3.64 -4.40
N ARG A 312 -11.39 3.59 -5.63
CA ARG A 312 -10.62 3.22 -6.84
C ARG A 312 -9.76 4.36 -7.39
N LEU A 313 -9.98 5.59 -6.90
CA LEU A 313 -9.20 6.76 -7.29
C LEU A 313 -8.25 7.15 -6.14
N PRO A 314 -7.10 7.75 -6.44
CA PRO A 314 -6.17 8.26 -5.43
C PRO A 314 -6.84 9.27 -4.48
N ARG A 315 -6.40 9.28 -3.24
CA ARG A 315 -6.84 10.25 -2.23
C ARG A 315 -5.91 11.46 -2.24
N LEU A 316 -6.49 12.66 -2.36
CA LEU A 316 -5.76 13.90 -2.17
C LEU A 316 -5.61 14.18 -0.68
N HIS A 317 -4.41 14.56 -0.28
CA HIS A 317 -4.09 14.99 1.07
C HIS A 317 -3.52 16.42 1.04
N VAL A 318 -3.98 17.27 1.95
CA VAL A 318 -3.37 18.56 2.23
C VAL A 318 -2.96 18.55 3.70
N VAL A 319 -1.65 18.56 3.97
CA VAL A 319 -1.12 18.48 5.34
C VAL A 319 -0.57 19.84 5.74
N PHE A 320 -1.29 20.56 6.61
CA PHE A 320 -0.78 21.80 7.20
C PHE A 320 0.22 21.49 8.30
N VAL A 321 1.40 22.10 8.22
CA VAL A 321 2.44 22.04 9.26
C VAL A 321 2.56 23.36 10.02
N ASP A 322 2.06 24.46 9.44
CA ASP A 322 1.73 25.71 10.13
C ASP A 322 0.58 26.45 9.41
N GLY A 323 0.20 27.65 9.84
CA GLY A 323 -0.92 28.41 9.26
C GLY A 323 -0.70 28.93 7.84
N THR A 324 0.55 28.89 7.36
CA THR A 324 1.04 29.40 6.08
C THR A 324 1.88 28.36 5.32
N HIS A 325 1.95 27.11 5.79
CA HIS A 325 2.77 26.08 5.18
C HIS A 325 1.99 24.77 5.13
N ALA A 326 1.83 24.24 3.91
CA ALA A 326 1.20 22.95 3.70
C ALA A 326 1.92 22.11 2.64
N PHE A 327 1.77 20.80 2.76
CA PHE A 327 2.12 19.85 1.71
C PHE A 327 0.86 19.43 0.97
N VAL A 328 0.94 19.39 -0.36
CA VAL A 328 -0.07 18.78 -1.22
C VAL A 328 0.46 17.40 -1.60
N CYS A 329 -0.28 16.36 -1.20
CA CYS A 329 0.16 14.99 -1.31
C CYS A 329 -0.93 14.10 -1.93
N VAL A 330 -0.54 12.93 -2.42
CA VAL A 330 -1.44 11.90 -2.88
C VAL A 330 -1.16 10.58 -2.17
N ALA A 331 -2.21 9.79 -1.96
CA ALA A 331 -2.11 8.45 -1.41
C ALA A 331 -2.93 7.45 -2.24
N ASN A 332 -2.39 6.24 -2.42
CA ASN A 332 -3.18 5.10 -2.84
C ASN A 332 -4.01 4.63 -1.61
N PRO A 333 -5.36 4.61 -1.67
CA PRO A 333 -6.21 4.15 -0.57
C PRO A 333 -5.86 2.75 -0.03
N ASP A 334 -5.29 1.87 -0.87
CA ASP A 334 -4.92 0.50 -0.48
C ASP A 334 -3.53 0.40 0.18
N ASP A 335 -2.69 1.43 0.01
CA ASP A 335 -1.31 1.49 0.51
C ASP A 335 -1.06 2.73 1.39
N SER A 336 -2.10 3.13 2.12
CA SER A 336 -2.11 4.23 3.08
C SER A 336 -3.04 3.92 4.25
N ALA A 337 -2.97 4.72 5.31
CA ALA A 337 -3.84 4.49 6.45
C ALA A 337 -5.31 4.81 6.11
N PRO A 338 -6.26 3.94 6.51
CA PRO A 338 -7.69 4.15 6.28
C PRO A 338 -8.33 5.14 7.28
N TRP A 339 -7.54 5.74 8.17
CA TRP A 339 -7.98 6.75 9.13
C TRP A 339 -7.19 8.05 8.98
N ALA A 340 -7.86 9.18 9.18
CA ALA A 340 -7.20 10.47 9.23
C ALA A 340 -6.06 10.46 10.26
N LEU A 341 -4.95 11.09 9.90
CA LEU A 341 -3.68 11.12 10.63
C LEU A 341 -3.01 9.75 10.82
N GLY A 342 -3.56 8.69 10.23
CA GLY A 342 -3.21 7.32 10.55
C GLY A 342 -3.63 6.88 11.95
N ILE A 343 -4.67 7.48 12.53
CA ILE A 343 -5.11 7.23 13.90
C ILE A 343 -6.55 6.70 13.92
N PRO A 344 -6.77 5.43 14.29
CA PRO A 344 -8.11 4.90 14.51
C PRO A 344 -8.85 5.67 15.61
N ARG A 345 -10.10 6.04 15.34
CA ARG A 345 -10.96 6.71 16.34
C ARG A 345 -11.52 5.70 17.33
N LEU A 346 -10.76 5.43 18.37
CA LEU A 346 -11.17 4.57 19.48
C LEU A 346 -11.61 5.41 20.68
N LYS A 347 -12.67 4.95 21.36
CA LYS A 347 -13.15 5.54 22.61
C LYS A 347 -12.87 4.56 23.74
N LEU A 348 -12.21 5.02 24.80
CA LEU A 348 -12.11 4.24 26.02
C LEU A 348 -13.52 4.03 26.60
N LEU A 349 -13.96 2.78 26.70
CA LEU A 349 -15.25 2.49 27.32
C LEU A 349 -15.12 2.65 28.84
N PRO A 350 -16.19 3.13 29.53
CA PRO A 350 -16.13 3.39 30.98
C PRO A 350 -15.80 2.17 31.84
N ASP A 351 -16.12 0.97 31.36
CA ASP A 351 -15.90 -0.31 31.99
C ASP A 351 -14.54 -0.94 31.63
N ALA A 352 -13.72 -0.33 30.77
CA ALA A 352 -12.40 -0.85 30.46
C ALA A 352 -11.51 -0.84 31.72
N PRO A 353 -10.87 -1.97 32.10
CA PRO A 353 -10.12 -2.10 33.36
C PRO A 353 -8.81 -1.30 33.37
N SER A 354 -8.29 -0.94 32.20
CA SER A 354 -7.09 -0.12 32.01
C SER A 354 -7.13 0.62 30.67
N ARG A 355 -6.24 1.60 30.51
CA ARG A 355 -6.02 2.27 29.21
C ARG A 355 -5.30 1.38 28.19
N SER A 356 -4.63 0.30 28.62
CA SER A 356 -3.93 -0.61 27.70
C SER A 356 -4.89 -1.41 26.81
N ALA A 357 -6.18 -1.49 27.16
CA ALA A 357 -7.23 -2.03 26.29
C ALA A 357 -7.23 -1.36 24.90
N LEU A 358 -6.99 -0.05 24.84
CA LEU A 358 -6.95 0.68 23.57
C LEU A 358 -5.81 0.23 22.65
N LYS A 359 -4.69 -0.28 23.21
CA LYS A 359 -3.59 -0.79 22.39
C LYS A 359 -4.02 -2.03 21.61
N LEU A 360 -4.66 -2.99 22.28
CA LEU A 360 -5.09 -4.22 21.61
C LEU A 360 -6.24 -3.95 20.63
N ASP A 361 -7.19 -3.09 21.00
CA ASP A 361 -8.24 -2.64 20.05
C ASP A 361 -7.63 -2.01 18.80
N GLU A 362 -6.61 -1.16 18.97
CA GLU A 362 -5.92 -0.53 17.85
C GLU A 362 -5.09 -1.52 17.03
N ALA A 363 -4.43 -2.49 17.69
CA ALA A 363 -3.65 -3.53 17.04
C ALA A 363 -4.52 -4.38 16.11
N LEU A 364 -5.71 -4.78 16.57
CA LEU A 364 -6.67 -5.54 15.77
C LEU A 364 -7.20 -4.74 14.55
N LEU A 365 -7.24 -3.42 14.64
CA LEU A 365 -7.63 -2.56 13.52
C LEU A 365 -6.47 -2.33 12.53
N THR A 366 -5.25 -2.15 13.06
CA THR A 366 -4.08 -1.69 12.29
C THR A 366 -3.29 -2.82 11.68
N LEU A 367 -3.05 -3.89 12.44
CA LEU A 367 -2.15 -4.98 12.03
C LEU A 367 -2.88 -6.06 11.21
N LEU A 368 -4.20 -6.17 11.35
CA LEU A 368 -5.04 -7.10 10.59
C LEU A 368 -5.85 -6.36 9.51
N ALA A 369 -5.91 -6.94 8.31
CA ALA A 369 -6.90 -6.55 7.32
C ALA A 369 -8.32 -6.88 7.82
N PRO A 370 -9.38 -6.21 7.32
CA PRO A 370 -10.76 -6.49 7.73
C PRO A 370 -11.13 -7.98 7.64
N GLU A 371 -10.75 -8.65 6.56
CA GLU A 371 -11.04 -10.05 6.28
C GLU A 371 -10.24 -10.97 7.22
N GLU A 372 -8.98 -10.62 7.51
CA GLU A 372 -8.17 -11.35 8.48
C GLU A 372 -8.74 -11.23 9.89
N ARG A 373 -9.20 -10.04 10.29
CA ARG A 373 -9.82 -9.83 11.60
C ARG A 373 -11.08 -10.68 11.76
N GLU A 374 -11.95 -10.71 10.76
CA GLU A 374 -13.16 -11.55 10.77
C GLU A 374 -12.83 -13.05 10.82
N ALA A 375 -11.80 -13.48 10.11
CA ALA A 375 -11.39 -14.89 10.06
C ALA A 375 -10.64 -15.34 11.32
N LEU A 376 -9.80 -14.48 11.88
CA LEU A 376 -8.85 -14.84 12.93
C LEU A 376 -9.33 -14.47 14.34
N VAL A 377 -10.35 -13.62 14.50
CA VAL A 377 -10.92 -13.27 15.81
C VAL A 377 -12.39 -13.68 15.84
N ARG A 378 -12.65 -14.92 16.27
CA ARG A 378 -13.99 -15.52 16.24
C ARG A 378 -14.47 -15.96 17.63
N PRO A 379 -15.79 -15.93 17.89
CA PRO A 379 -16.36 -16.48 19.11
C PRO A 379 -15.94 -17.93 19.35
N GLY A 380 -15.64 -18.28 20.60
CA GLY A 380 -15.26 -19.63 21.01
C GLY A 380 -13.77 -19.96 20.87
N MET A 381 -12.97 -19.08 20.27
CA MET A 381 -11.51 -19.22 20.26
C MET A 381 -10.93 -19.16 21.67
N ARG A 382 -9.72 -19.69 21.84
CA ARG A 382 -9.00 -19.70 23.11
C ARG A 382 -7.72 -18.88 23.01
N ALA A 383 -7.48 -18.04 24.02
CA ALA A 383 -6.32 -17.18 24.09
C ALA A 383 -5.60 -17.27 25.44
N ALA A 384 -4.30 -16.99 25.47
CA ALA A 384 -3.58 -16.63 26.69
C ALA A 384 -3.28 -15.13 26.70
N ASP A 385 -3.42 -14.48 27.85
CA ASP A 385 -2.96 -13.11 28.11
C ASP A 385 -1.84 -13.14 29.16
N LEU A 386 -0.60 -12.89 28.74
CA LEU A 386 0.58 -12.94 29.59
C LEU A 386 0.85 -11.58 30.22
N GLY A 387 0.92 -11.54 31.57
CA GLY A 387 0.97 -10.28 32.31
C GLY A 387 -0.38 -9.56 32.26
N ALA A 388 -1.45 -10.31 32.46
CA ALA A 388 -2.81 -9.87 32.20
C ALA A 388 -3.30 -8.75 33.14
N ALA A 389 -2.72 -8.58 34.34
CA ALA A 389 -3.29 -7.67 35.33
C ALA A 389 -3.17 -6.19 34.88
N PRO A 390 -4.24 -5.37 35.02
CA PRO A 390 -5.52 -5.64 35.70
C PRO A 390 -6.64 -6.16 34.77
N GLY A 391 -6.34 -6.53 33.52
CA GLY A 391 -7.25 -7.19 32.59
C GLY A 391 -7.53 -6.44 31.28
N GLY A 392 -6.68 -5.48 30.88
CA GLY A 392 -6.92 -4.62 29.72
C GLY A 392 -7.10 -5.39 28.41
N TRP A 393 -6.14 -6.26 28.10
CA TRP A 393 -6.12 -7.06 26.87
C TRP A 393 -7.10 -8.24 26.96
N THR A 394 -7.15 -8.92 28.11
CA THR A 394 -8.21 -9.89 28.47
C THR A 394 -9.62 -9.34 28.18
N TRP A 395 -9.91 -8.12 28.63
CA TRP A 395 -11.23 -7.50 28.44
C TRP A 395 -11.55 -7.25 26.95
N VAL A 396 -10.56 -6.84 26.14
CA VAL A 396 -10.76 -6.69 24.69
C VAL A 396 -11.12 -8.03 24.04
N LEU A 397 -10.41 -9.10 24.37
CA LEU A 397 -10.63 -10.43 23.80
C LEU A 397 -11.99 -11.02 24.22
N THR A 398 -12.39 -10.86 25.47
CA THR A 398 -13.70 -11.36 25.96
C THR A 398 -14.89 -10.67 25.30
N ARG A 399 -14.80 -9.38 24.94
CA ARG A 399 -15.83 -8.71 24.12
C ARG A 399 -15.98 -9.31 22.72
N GLN A 400 -14.94 -9.99 22.23
CA GLN A 400 -14.97 -10.76 20.98
C GLN A 400 -15.41 -12.21 21.22
N HIS A 401 -15.88 -12.54 22.42
CA HIS A 401 -16.31 -13.88 22.84
C HIS A 401 -15.18 -14.93 22.77
N VAL A 402 -13.94 -14.49 22.98
CA VAL A 402 -12.77 -15.36 23.13
C VAL A 402 -12.65 -15.79 24.59
N HIS A 403 -12.39 -17.07 24.84
CA HIS A 403 -12.07 -17.60 26.17
C HIS A 403 -10.61 -17.31 26.49
N VAL A 404 -10.34 -16.66 27.62
CA VAL A 404 -8.99 -16.15 27.95
C VAL A 404 -8.44 -16.82 29.20
N LEU A 405 -7.26 -17.42 29.07
CA LEU A 405 -6.38 -17.79 30.17
C LEU A 405 -5.53 -16.57 30.54
N SER A 406 -5.93 -15.84 31.57
CA SER A 406 -5.22 -14.64 32.02
C SER A 406 -4.14 -15.02 33.03
N ILE A 407 -2.89 -14.78 32.70
CA ILE A 407 -1.73 -15.24 33.46
C ILE A 407 -1.06 -14.05 34.15
N ASP A 408 -1.28 -13.94 35.46
CA ASP A 408 -0.62 -12.91 36.27
C ASP A 408 -0.72 -13.24 37.77
N ASN A 409 0.32 -12.90 38.54
CA ASN A 409 0.26 -12.95 40.00
C ASN A 409 -0.63 -11.84 40.58
N GLY A 410 -0.72 -10.71 39.88
CA GLY A 410 -1.58 -9.58 40.21
C GLY A 410 -3.07 -9.87 39.97
N PRO A 411 -3.97 -9.17 40.67
CA PRO A 411 -5.41 -9.38 40.53
C PRO A 411 -5.96 -8.75 39.25
N LEU A 412 -6.89 -9.45 38.59
CA LEU A 412 -7.76 -8.86 37.57
C LEU A 412 -8.88 -8.04 38.22
N ARG A 413 -9.47 -7.09 37.47
CA ARG A 413 -10.70 -6.42 37.91
C ARG A 413 -11.87 -7.41 37.94
N GLN A 414 -12.71 -7.28 38.96
CA GLN A 414 -13.83 -8.21 39.18
C GLN A 414 -14.77 -8.32 37.96
N HIS A 415 -15.15 -7.20 37.35
CA HIS A 415 -16.04 -7.22 36.19
C HIS A 415 -15.47 -7.95 34.96
N VAL A 416 -14.13 -8.13 34.88
CA VAL A 416 -13.49 -8.91 33.81
C VAL A 416 -13.70 -10.40 34.06
N LEU A 417 -13.61 -10.83 35.32
CA LEU A 417 -13.90 -12.20 35.75
C LEU A 417 -15.38 -12.54 35.61
N ASP A 418 -16.26 -11.58 35.91
CA ASP A 418 -17.71 -11.74 35.88
C ASP A 418 -18.27 -12.04 34.47
N THR A 419 -17.46 -11.90 33.42
CA THR A 419 -17.82 -12.28 32.04
C THR A 419 -18.05 -13.78 31.87
N GLY A 420 -17.50 -14.63 32.75
CA GLY A 420 -17.54 -16.09 32.62
C GLY A 420 -16.66 -16.65 31.49
N LEU A 421 -15.89 -15.79 30.80
CA LEU A 421 -15.00 -16.17 29.70
C LEU A 421 -13.52 -16.18 30.12
N VAL A 422 -13.22 -15.91 31.40
CA VAL A 422 -11.86 -15.71 31.90
C VAL A 422 -11.52 -16.75 32.96
N GLU A 423 -10.38 -17.41 32.78
CA GLU A 423 -9.72 -18.19 33.81
C GLU A 423 -8.46 -17.46 34.25
N HIS A 424 -8.43 -17.01 35.52
CA HIS A 424 -7.27 -16.31 36.08
C HIS A 424 -6.32 -17.30 36.74
N LEU A 425 -5.11 -17.43 36.19
CA LEU A 425 -4.04 -18.27 36.72
C LEU A 425 -2.97 -17.39 37.37
N ARG A 426 -2.72 -17.63 38.66
CA ARG A 426 -1.64 -16.97 39.40
C ARG A 426 -0.30 -17.63 39.08
N ALA A 427 0.32 -17.19 38.00
CA ALA A 427 1.62 -17.65 37.55
C ALA A 427 2.41 -16.52 36.89
N ASP A 428 3.69 -16.75 36.66
CA ASP A 428 4.56 -15.87 35.90
C ASP A 428 4.44 -16.17 34.39
N GLY A 429 4.02 -15.18 33.60
CA GLY A 429 3.86 -15.30 32.14
C GLY A 429 5.14 -15.66 31.37
N PHE A 430 6.33 -15.42 31.94
CA PHE A 430 7.60 -15.84 31.33
C PHE A 430 7.86 -17.34 31.45
N HIS A 431 7.27 -17.99 32.44
CA HIS A 431 7.51 -19.40 32.73
C HIS A 431 6.29 -20.28 32.39
N TRP A 432 5.09 -19.72 32.45
CA TRP A 432 3.85 -20.45 32.19
C TRP A 432 3.65 -20.75 30.69
N HIS A 433 3.24 -21.97 30.39
CA HIS A 433 2.84 -22.40 29.05
C HIS A 433 1.53 -23.21 29.14
N PRO A 434 0.74 -23.26 28.06
CA PRO A 434 -0.48 -24.07 28.05
C PRO A 434 -0.16 -25.56 27.87
N GLU A 435 -1.11 -26.42 28.29
CA GLU A 435 -1.05 -27.87 28.02
C GLU A 435 -1.47 -28.23 26.58
N GLN A 436 -2.28 -27.37 25.96
CA GLN A 436 -2.80 -27.55 24.60
C GLN A 436 -2.55 -26.27 23.79
N PRO A 437 -2.28 -26.38 22.47
CA PRO A 437 -2.15 -25.23 21.59
C PRO A 437 -3.38 -24.32 21.64
N LEU A 438 -3.13 -23.01 21.77
CA LEU A 438 -4.16 -21.97 21.78
C LEU A 438 -4.28 -21.29 20.41
N ASP A 439 -5.42 -20.66 20.14
CA ASP A 439 -5.59 -19.86 18.91
C ASP A 439 -4.76 -18.59 18.99
N TRP A 440 -4.76 -17.94 20.14
CA TRP A 440 -4.06 -16.68 20.37
C TRP A 440 -3.18 -16.69 21.61
N MET A 441 -2.10 -15.92 21.56
CA MET A 441 -1.38 -15.45 22.73
C MET A 441 -1.20 -13.94 22.62
N VAL A 442 -1.46 -13.23 23.71
CA VAL A 442 -1.24 -11.80 23.78
C VAL A 442 -0.36 -11.43 24.98
N CYS A 443 0.49 -10.41 24.84
CA CYS A 443 1.44 -10.01 25.88
C CYS A 443 1.78 -8.50 25.85
N ASP A 444 1.46 -7.75 26.91
CA ASP A 444 1.89 -6.36 27.15
C ASP A 444 2.84 -6.25 28.37
N MET A 445 3.62 -7.31 28.65
CA MET A 445 4.55 -7.30 29.78
C MET A 445 5.62 -6.21 29.63
N VAL A 446 5.91 -5.53 30.75
CA VAL A 446 6.99 -4.53 30.83
C VAL A 446 8.29 -5.24 31.16
N GLU A 447 9.02 -5.64 30.12
CA GLU A 447 10.31 -6.31 30.24
C GLU A 447 11.27 -5.91 29.12
N GLN A 448 12.53 -6.34 29.22
CA GLN A 448 13.52 -6.13 28.17
C GLN A 448 13.02 -6.68 26.82
N PRO A 449 13.05 -5.91 25.72
CA PRO A 449 12.42 -6.30 24.45
C PRO A 449 12.99 -7.60 23.87
N ARG A 450 14.29 -7.84 24.00
CA ARG A 450 14.91 -9.11 23.56
C ARG A 450 14.39 -10.33 24.31
N ARG A 451 14.19 -10.21 25.63
CA ARG A 451 13.61 -11.29 26.45
C ARG A 451 12.16 -11.58 26.06
N VAL A 452 11.39 -10.53 25.75
CA VAL A 452 10.03 -10.69 25.21
C VAL A 452 10.10 -11.38 23.84
N ALA A 453 10.92 -10.89 22.91
CA ALA A 453 11.08 -11.49 21.58
C ALA A 453 11.44 -12.99 21.63
N GLU A 454 12.43 -13.38 22.44
CA GLU A 454 12.81 -14.78 22.67
C GLU A 454 11.66 -15.61 23.27
N ARG A 455 10.92 -15.02 24.21
CA ARG A 455 9.75 -15.68 24.80
C ARG A 455 8.68 -15.92 23.74
N MET A 456 8.35 -14.91 22.94
CA MET A 456 7.32 -15.04 21.90
C MET A 456 7.76 -16.04 20.83
N ALA A 457 9.05 -16.08 20.47
CA ALA A 457 9.60 -17.06 19.55
C ALA A 457 9.47 -18.49 20.10
N THR A 458 9.71 -18.68 21.39
CA THR A 458 9.51 -19.97 22.06
C THR A 458 8.05 -20.44 21.98
N TRP A 459 7.08 -19.51 22.11
CA TRP A 459 5.67 -19.86 21.97
C TRP A 459 5.31 -20.42 20.59
N PHE A 460 5.89 -19.89 19.52
CA PHE A 460 5.71 -20.45 18.17
C PHE A 460 6.47 -21.77 18.01
N ARG A 461 7.75 -21.81 18.42
CA ARG A 461 8.60 -23.00 18.26
C ARG A 461 8.04 -24.24 18.93
N GLU A 462 7.45 -24.08 20.11
CA GLU A 462 6.84 -25.18 20.87
C GLU A 462 5.36 -25.42 20.48
N GLY A 463 4.81 -24.66 19.54
CA GLY A 463 3.43 -24.82 19.06
C GLY A 463 2.36 -24.45 20.09
N TRP A 464 2.66 -23.56 21.04
CA TRP A 464 1.74 -23.19 22.12
C TRP A 464 0.64 -22.21 21.68
N CYS A 465 0.85 -21.47 20.59
CA CYS A 465 -0.18 -20.61 19.99
C CYS A 465 -0.12 -20.65 18.46
N ARG A 466 -1.24 -20.34 17.80
CA ARG A 466 -1.29 -20.12 16.35
C ARG A 466 -1.01 -18.69 15.95
N HIS A 467 -1.49 -17.71 16.72
CA HIS A 467 -1.32 -16.30 16.43
C HIS A 467 -0.86 -15.56 17.68
N ALA A 468 -0.09 -14.49 17.50
CA ALA A 468 0.35 -13.67 18.63
C ALA A 468 0.23 -12.18 18.36
N ILE A 469 -0.16 -11.42 19.38
CA ILE A 469 0.02 -9.96 19.43
C ILE A 469 0.79 -9.60 20.69
N PHE A 470 1.89 -8.86 20.59
CA PHE A 470 2.68 -8.49 21.76
C PHE A 470 3.37 -7.15 21.60
N ASN A 471 3.66 -6.50 22.73
CA ASN A 471 4.45 -5.27 22.74
C ASN A 471 5.94 -5.54 22.93
N LEU A 472 6.78 -4.76 22.24
CA LEU A 472 8.22 -4.66 22.49
C LEU A 472 8.53 -3.25 22.99
N LYS A 473 9.07 -3.15 24.22
CA LYS A 473 9.46 -1.87 24.82
C LYS A 473 10.74 -1.35 24.17
N LEU A 474 10.75 -0.10 23.73
CA LEU A 474 11.89 0.49 23.04
C LEU A 474 12.87 1.11 24.05
N PRO A 475 14.19 0.99 23.82
CA PRO A 475 15.19 1.60 24.68
C PRO A 475 15.24 3.13 24.51
N MET A 476 16.01 3.83 25.35
CA MET A 476 16.16 5.28 25.24
C MET A 476 16.94 5.74 23.99
N LYS A 477 17.78 4.88 23.41
CA LYS A 477 18.64 5.21 22.26
C LYS A 477 18.64 4.05 21.27
N LYS A 478 18.90 4.34 19.99
CA LYS A 478 18.99 3.35 18.91
C LYS A 478 17.72 2.48 18.79
N ARG A 479 16.55 3.11 18.93
CA ARG A 479 15.26 2.41 18.97
C ARG A 479 14.97 1.65 17.66
N TRP A 480 15.31 2.23 16.51
CA TRP A 480 15.21 1.56 15.21
C TRP A 480 16.08 0.30 15.13
N ASP A 481 17.37 0.41 15.49
CA ASP A 481 18.28 -0.73 15.47
C ASP A 481 17.82 -1.84 16.42
N GLU A 482 17.40 -1.48 17.64
CA GLU A 482 16.91 -2.45 18.62
C GLU A 482 15.60 -3.11 18.15
N THR A 483 14.72 -2.37 17.49
CA THR A 483 13.50 -2.90 16.88
C THR A 483 13.84 -3.98 15.86
N ARG A 484 14.74 -3.69 14.91
CA ARG A 484 15.17 -4.65 13.89
C ARG A 484 15.79 -5.89 14.54
N LEU A 485 16.72 -5.71 15.47
CA LEU A 485 17.35 -6.82 16.18
C LEU A 485 16.35 -7.72 16.91
N CYS A 486 15.32 -7.15 17.56
CA CYS A 486 14.31 -7.95 18.25
C CYS A 486 13.40 -8.70 17.28
N LEU A 487 13.03 -8.09 16.16
CA LEU A 487 12.20 -8.75 15.14
C LEU A 487 12.97 -9.87 14.41
N ASP A 488 14.22 -9.62 14.06
CA ASP A 488 15.11 -10.64 13.46
C ASP A 488 15.30 -11.81 14.43
N LEU A 489 15.62 -11.52 15.71
CA LEU A 489 15.76 -12.53 16.76
C LEU A 489 14.48 -13.37 16.95
N PHE A 490 13.32 -12.71 16.92
CA PHE A 490 12.03 -13.38 17.02
C PHE A 490 11.80 -14.33 15.84
N GLN A 491 11.99 -13.85 14.60
CA GLN A 491 11.79 -14.63 13.39
C GLN A 491 12.75 -15.82 13.31
N ASP A 492 14.04 -15.61 13.62
CA ASP A 492 15.06 -16.65 13.56
C ASP A 492 14.80 -17.79 14.57
N GLN A 493 14.20 -17.48 15.73
CA GLN A 493 13.98 -18.45 16.80
C GLN A 493 12.57 -19.07 16.84
N ALA A 494 11.64 -18.55 16.03
CA ALA A 494 10.24 -18.99 16.02
C ALA A 494 10.06 -20.44 15.54
N GLY A 495 11.05 -21.00 14.85
CA GLY A 495 11.04 -22.40 14.40
C GLY A 495 10.20 -22.67 13.15
N GLU A 496 9.44 -21.69 12.67
CA GLU A 496 8.65 -21.77 11.43
C GLU A 496 8.56 -20.41 10.72
N PRO A 497 8.29 -20.36 9.40
CA PRO A 497 8.07 -19.11 8.68
C PRO A 497 6.79 -18.40 9.13
N LEU A 498 6.91 -17.14 9.54
CA LEU A 498 5.79 -16.32 10.02
C LEU A 498 5.63 -15.06 9.17
N VAL A 499 4.37 -14.67 8.96
CA VAL A 499 4.00 -13.30 8.61
C VAL A 499 4.11 -12.45 9.87
N VAL A 500 5.03 -11.49 9.87
CA VAL A 500 5.23 -10.54 10.98
C VAL A 500 4.89 -9.14 10.52
N ARG A 501 4.02 -8.46 11.27
CA ARG A 501 3.68 -7.05 11.05
C ARG A 501 3.89 -6.30 12.35
N ALA A 502 4.56 -5.16 12.30
CA ALA A 502 4.83 -4.35 13.47
C ALA A 502 4.50 -2.89 13.21
N LYS A 503 4.01 -2.20 14.25
CA LYS A 503 3.67 -0.77 14.18
C LYS A 503 3.87 -0.11 15.53
N GLN A 504 4.36 1.13 15.52
CA GLN A 504 4.17 2.02 16.66
C GLN A 504 2.76 2.60 16.59
N LEU A 505 1.84 1.99 17.34
CA LEU A 505 0.45 2.40 17.39
C LEU A 505 0.28 3.80 18.02
N TYR A 506 -0.89 4.41 17.88
CA TYR A 506 -1.22 5.67 18.52
C TYR A 506 -1.15 5.58 20.06
N HIS A 507 -1.69 4.49 20.61
CA HIS A 507 -1.68 4.23 22.05
C HIS A 507 -0.35 3.68 22.56
N ASP A 508 0.60 3.38 21.66
CA ASP A 508 1.97 3.05 22.02
C ASP A 508 2.77 4.33 22.34
N ARG A 509 3.60 4.23 23.39
CA ARG A 509 4.54 5.29 23.78
C ARG A 509 5.95 4.93 23.32
N GLU A 510 6.77 4.44 24.23
CA GLU A 510 8.13 3.97 23.96
C GLU A 510 8.09 2.45 23.73
N GLU A 511 7.27 2.04 22.77
CA GLU A 511 7.04 0.65 22.44
C GLU A 511 6.50 0.53 21.01
N ILE A 512 6.54 -0.68 20.47
CA ILE A 512 5.83 -1.07 19.25
C ILE A 512 4.93 -2.26 19.57
N THR A 513 3.91 -2.47 18.76
CA THR A 513 3.05 -3.64 18.79
C THR A 513 3.32 -4.53 17.58
N VAL A 514 3.48 -5.83 17.82
CA VAL A 514 3.83 -6.84 16.82
C VAL A 514 2.69 -7.84 16.71
N LEU A 515 2.30 -8.17 15.49
CA LEU A 515 1.44 -9.29 15.11
C LEU A 515 2.31 -10.35 14.44
N ALA A 516 2.13 -11.61 14.83
CA ALA A 516 2.75 -12.76 14.19
C ALA A 516 1.70 -13.83 13.86
N SER A 517 1.81 -14.44 12.68
CA SER A 517 0.92 -15.50 12.21
C SER A 517 1.63 -16.43 11.22
N PRO A 518 1.28 -17.72 11.13
CA PRO A 518 1.87 -18.66 10.19
C PRO A 518 1.75 -18.18 8.74
N LEU A 519 2.82 -18.39 7.97
CA LEU A 519 2.79 -18.20 6.51
C LEU A 519 1.86 -19.26 5.91
N ARG A 520 0.79 -18.82 5.23
CA ARG A 520 -0.22 -19.72 4.63
C ARG A 520 0.28 -20.39 3.35
#